data_AF-A0A955WVA6-F1
#
_entry.id   AF-A0A955WVA6-F1
#
_cell.length_a   1.000
_cell.length_b   1.000
_cell.length_c   1.000
_cell.angle_alpha   90.00
_cell.angle_beta   90.00
_cell.angle_gamma   90.00
#
_symmetry.space_group_name_H-M   'P 1'
#
loop_
_entity.id
_entity.type
_entity.pdbx_description
1 polymer ?
#
loop_
_entity_poly.entity_id
_entity_poly.type
_entity_poly.pdbx_seq_one_letter_code
_entity_poly.pdbx_strand_id
1 'polypeptide(L)'
;MRRGPNRAARLALAPLALIVLAWASGAFAQGDKALNTLTRVEVRETEKATEIVLSGDTPPTFTVFKLSDPTRLFVDVSNADIGKVDSPIEVDNGVVSQITAL
;
A
#
# COMPACT_ATOMS: atom_id res chain seq x y z
N MET A 1 14.70 -29.29 -73.13
CA MET A 1 14.33 -27.87 -72.94
C MET A 1 13.46 -27.79 -71.68
N ARG A 2 14.05 -27.34 -70.56
CA ARG A 2 13.44 -27.32 -69.21
C ARG A 2 12.45 -26.16 -69.08
N ARG A 3 11.19 -26.42 -68.70
CA ARG A 3 10.30 -25.44 -68.06
C ARG A 3 9.80 -26.05 -66.75
N GLY A 4 10.35 -25.58 -65.64
CA GLY A 4 10.00 -26.07 -64.31
C GLY A 4 8.60 -25.59 -63.87
N PRO A 5 7.88 -26.39 -63.08
CA PRO A 5 6.57 -26.02 -62.56
C PRO A 5 6.65 -24.90 -61.52
N ASN A 6 5.59 -24.10 -61.52
CA ASN A 6 5.34 -22.89 -60.75
C ASN A 6 5.77 -22.99 -59.28
N ARG A 7 6.63 -22.06 -58.84
CA ARG A 7 6.95 -21.88 -57.42
C ARG A 7 5.70 -21.44 -56.70
N ALA A 8 5.17 -22.38 -55.93
CA ALA A 8 4.08 -22.25 -54.99
C ALA A 8 4.08 -20.89 -54.30
N ALA A 9 2.92 -20.24 -54.35
CA ALA A 9 2.52 -19.17 -53.45
C ALA A 9 2.72 -19.63 -52.00
N ARG A 10 3.85 -19.27 -51.42
CA ARG A 10 4.15 -19.43 -50.01
C ARG A 10 4.94 -18.19 -49.58
N LEU A 11 4.46 -17.56 -48.51
CA LEU A 11 5.08 -16.46 -47.77
C LEU A 11 4.95 -15.12 -48.51
N ALA A 12 4.31 -14.06 -47.99
CA ALA A 12 4.38 -13.59 -46.61
C ALA A 12 3.10 -12.82 -46.22
N LEU A 13 2.27 -13.45 -45.38
CA LEU A 13 1.30 -12.78 -44.52
C LEU A 13 1.94 -12.70 -43.13
N ALA A 14 2.90 -11.78 -42.93
CA ALA A 14 3.52 -11.59 -41.62
C ALA A 14 4.23 -10.23 -41.50
N PRO A 15 3.48 -9.13 -41.27
CA PRO A 15 4.02 -8.18 -40.30
C PRO A 15 3.02 -7.69 -39.25
N LEU A 16 1.75 -8.10 -39.27
CA LEU A 16 0.75 -7.57 -38.33
C LEU A 16 0.77 -8.22 -36.94
N ALA A 17 1.37 -9.40 -36.78
CA ALA A 17 1.36 -10.13 -35.51
C ALA A 17 2.38 -9.62 -34.48
N LEU A 18 3.37 -8.80 -34.89
CA LEU A 18 4.45 -8.35 -34.00
C LEU A 18 4.12 -7.06 -33.22
N ILE A 19 3.10 -6.29 -33.64
CA ILE A 19 2.76 -5.02 -32.97
C ILE A 19 1.85 -5.24 -31.75
N VAL A 20 1.06 -6.32 -31.71
CA VAL A 20 0.17 -6.61 -30.57
C VAL A 20 0.94 -7.09 -29.33
N LEU A 21 2.10 -7.73 -29.50
CA LEU A 21 2.86 -8.29 -28.39
C LEU A 21 3.67 -7.24 -27.58
N ALA A 22 3.89 -6.04 -28.14
CA ALA A 22 4.65 -4.99 -27.48
C ALA A 22 3.82 -4.17 -26.45
N TRP A 23 2.49 -4.26 -26.50
CA TRP A 23 1.60 -3.54 -25.58
C TRP A 23 1.13 -4.39 -24.38
N ALA A 24 1.42 -5.70 -24.37
CA ALA A 24 0.96 -6.61 -23.30
C ALA A 24 1.90 -6.65 -22.08
N SER A 25 3.15 -6.17 -22.21
CA SER A 25 4.18 -6.32 -21.17
C SER A 25 3.98 -5.42 -19.94
N GLY A 26 3.05 -4.47 -19.98
CA GLY A 26 2.77 -3.55 -18.86
C GLY A 26 1.60 -3.97 -17.94
N ALA A 27 0.82 -4.98 -18.32
CA ALA A 27 -0.44 -5.30 -17.63
C ALA A 27 -0.30 -6.24 -16.40
N PHE A 28 0.91 -6.72 -16.11
CA PHE A 28 1.14 -7.75 -15.08
C PHE A 28 2.25 -7.34 -14.10
N ALA A 29 2.11 -6.18 -13.47
CA ALA A 29 2.94 -5.83 -12.31
C ALA A 29 2.18 -4.93 -11.33
N GLN A 30 0.88 -5.16 -11.15
CA GLN A 30 0.17 -4.64 -10.01
C GLN A 30 0.22 -5.69 -8.90
N GLY A 31 1.41 -5.84 -8.31
CA GLY A 31 1.56 -6.67 -7.12
C GLY A 31 0.72 -6.07 -5.99
N ASP A 32 -0.03 -6.92 -5.29
CA ASP A 32 -0.75 -6.50 -4.07
C ASP A 32 0.25 -5.77 -3.17
N LYS A 33 -0.01 -4.49 -2.90
CA LYS A 33 0.85 -3.70 -2.02
C LYS A 33 0.77 -4.34 -0.64
N ALA A 34 1.87 -4.96 -0.20
CA ALA A 34 1.96 -5.58 1.11
C ALA A 34 1.45 -4.61 2.20
N LEU A 35 0.69 -5.15 3.16
CA LEU A 35 0.19 -4.38 4.28
C LEU A 35 1.37 -3.81 5.08
N ASN A 36 1.24 -2.57 5.53
CA ASN A 36 2.19 -1.96 6.45
C ASN A 36 1.92 -2.50 7.85
N THR A 37 2.81 -3.32 8.37
CA THR A 37 2.65 -3.86 9.72
C THR A 37 3.02 -2.80 10.75
N LEU A 38 2.04 -2.28 11.50
CA LEU A 38 2.33 -1.42 12.64
C LEU A 38 2.84 -2.27 13.80
N THR A 39 4.02 -1.95 14.30
CA THR A 39 4.75 -2.77 15.27
C THR A 39 4.81 -2.15 16.65
N ARG A 40 4.60 -0.84 16.76
CA ARG A 40 4.74 -0.14 18.05
C ARG A 40 3.97 1.17 18.08
N VAL A 41 3.40 1.44 19.25
CA VAL A 41 2.90 2.75 19.68
C VAL A 41 3.73 3.19 20.87
N GLU A 42 4.39 4.34 20.79
CA GLU A 42 5.11 4.94 21.91
C GLU A 42 4.44 6.27 22.29
N VAL A 43 4.32 6.50 23.59
CA VAL A 43 3.90 7.79 24.14
C VAL A 43 5.13 8.50 24.70
N ARG A 44 5.34 9.75 24.28
CA ARG A 44 6.43 10.59 24.78
C ARG A 44 5.85 11.91 25.28
N GLU A 45 6.09 12.20 26.54
CA GLU A 45 5.75 13.50 27.12
C GLU A 45 6.94 14.44 26.99
N THR A 46 6.67 15.60 26.42
CA THR A 46 7.63 16.69 26.29
C THR A 46 7.10 17.90 27.04
N GLU A 47 7.94 18.93 27.24
CA GLU A 47 7.52 20.17 27.89
C GLU A 47 6.36 20.88 27.16
N LYS A 48 6.14 20.61 25.86
CA LYS A 48 5.17 21.34 25.02
C LYS A 48 3.99 20.50 24.56
N ALA A 49 4.13 19.18 24.52
CA ALA A 49 3.12 18.29 23.94
C ALA A 49 3.29 16.83 24.41
N THR A 50 2.20 16.07 24.30
CA THR A 50 2.22 14.61 24.27
C THR A 50 2.39 14.17 22.83
N GLU A 51 3.47 13.47 22.52
CA GLU A 51 3.74 12.88 21.22
C GLU A 51 3.34 11.41 21.20
N ILE A 52 2.59 11.01 20.18
CA ILE A 52 2.24 9.62 19.90
C ILE A 52 3.02 9.19 18.66
N VAL A 53 3.92 8.22 18.81
CA VAL A 53 4.77 7.74 17.73
C VAL A 53 4.30 6.36 17.29
N LEU A 54 3.83 6.27 16.04
CA LEU A 54 3.44 5.02 15.38
C LEU A 54 4.62 4.53 14.52
N SER A 55 5.06 3.30 14.76
CA SER A 55 6.11 2.65 13.96
C SER A 55 5.53 1.51 13.13
N GLY A 56 5.94 1.42 11.87
CA GLY A 56 5.61 0.30 10.99
C GLY A 56 6.81 -0.11 10.13
N ASP A 57 6.66 -1.19 9.38
CA ASP A 57 7.71 -1.72 8.49
C ASP A 57 8.03 -0.80 7.29
N THR A 58 7.08 0.07 6.96
CA THR A 58 7.17 1.06 5.89
C THR A 58 6.61 2.39 6.38
N PRO A 59 7.00 3.53 5.78
CA PRO A 59 6.41 4.83 6.13
C PRO A 59 4.88 4.83 5.95
N PRO A 60 4.08 5.06 7.01
CA PRO A 60 2.63 5.00 6.91
C PRO A 60 2.08 6.21 6.17
N THR A 61 1.02 5.99 5.38
CA THR A 61 0.14 7.06 4.92
C THR A 61 -1.07 7.09 5.83
N PHE A 62 -1.40 8.25 6.37
CA PHE A 62 -2.46 8.36 7.37
C PHE A 62 -3.24 9.66 7.24
N THR A 63 -4.44 9.65 7.80
CA THR A 63 -5.26 10.84 8.01
C THR A 63 -5.64 10.95 9.47
N VAL A 64 -5.94 12.18 9.91
CA VAL A 64 -6.22 12.47 11.32
C VAL A 64 -7.53 13.24 11.43
N PHE A 65 -8.41 12.76 12.31
CA PHE A 65 -9.70 13.36 12.58
C PHE A 65 -9.81 13.70 14.06
N LYS A 66 -10.39 14.87 14.36
CA LYS A 66 -10.77 15.24 15.73
C LYS A 66 -12.26 15.03 15.89
N LEU A 67 -12.63 14.24 16.89
CA LEU A 67 -14.01 14.04 17.28
C LEU A 67 -14.26 14.80 18.58
N SER A 68 -15.48 15.30 18.73
CA SER A 68 -15.97 15.96 19.93
C SER A 68 -17.13 15.14 20.49
N ASP A 69 -17.27 15.15 21.81
CA ASP A 69 -18.32 14.46 22.57
C ASP A 69 -18.35 12.92 22.41
N PRO A 70 -17.39 12.19 23.03
CA PRO A 70 -16.24 12.68 23.80
C PRO A 70 -15.07 13.11 22.90
N THR A 71 -14.19 13.96 23.43
CA THR A 71 -12.99 14.41 22.71
C THR A 71 -12.08 13.22 22.40
N ARG A 72 -11.83 12.97 21.10
CA ARG A 72 -10.96 11.89 20.62
C ARG A 72 -10.16 12.33 19.41
N LEU A 73 -8.97 11.77 19.24
CA LEU A 73 -8.20 11.84 18.01
C LEU A 73 -8.28 10.47 17.33
N PHE A 74 -8.72 10.45 16.07
CA PHE A 74 -8.75 9.23 15.27
C PHE A 74 -7.65 9.31 14.21
N VAL A 75 -6.78 8.30 14.16
CA VAL A 75 -5.71 8.20 13.18
C VAL A 75 -6.03 7.00 12.29
N ASP A 76 -6.39 7.26 11.05
CA ASP A 76 -6.66 6.23 10.06
C ASP A 76 -5.40 5.99 9.22
N VAL A 77 -4.88 4.77 9.24
CA VAL A 77 -3.65 4.38 8.55
C VAL A 77 -3.99 3.47 7.38
N SER A 78 -3.73 3.95 6.17
CA SER A 78 -4.05 3.23 4.94
C SER A 78 -3.22 1.96 4.78
N ASN A 79 -3.91 0.86 4.42
CA ASN A 79 -3.28 -0.43 4.09
C ASN A 79 -2.37 -0.96 5.21
N ALA A 80 -2.79 -0.80 6.46
CA ALA A 80 -2.02 -1.22 7.63
C ALA A 80 -2.56 -2.51 8.26
N ASP A 81 -1.65 -3.31 8.81
CA ASP A 81 -1.95 -4.40 9.73
C ASP A 81 -1.60 -3.95 11.17
N ILE A 82 -2.60 -3.92 12.04
CA ILE A 82 -2.49 -3.50 13.44
C ILE A 82 -2.42 -4.67 14.42
N GLY A 83 -2.38 -5.92 13.93
CA GLY A 83 -2.44 -7.12 14.77
C GLY A 83 -1.27 -7.29 15.76
N LYS A 84 -0.21 -6.49 15.62
CA LYS A 84 0.95 -6.45 16.52
C LYS A 84 0.99 -5.23 17.43
N VAL A 85 0.01 -4.33 17.33
CA VAL A 85 -0.08 -3.16 18.19
C VAL A 85 -0.74 -3.56 19.51
N ASP A 86 -0.03 -3.31 20.61
CA ASP A 86 -0.61 -3.48 21.94
C ASP A 86 -1.80 -2.52 22.10
N SER A 87 -2.95 -3.04 22.53
CA SER A 87 -4.19 -2.29 22.71
C SER A 87 -5.12 -3.01 23.70
N PRO A 88 -5.74 -2.30 24.67
CA PRO A 88 -5.59 -0.87 24.92
C PRO A 88 -4.27 -0.52 25.61
N ILE A 89 -3.81 0.72 25.43
CA ILE A 89 -2.68 1.31 26.16
C ILE A 89 -3.25 2.40 27.07
N GLU A 90 -3.19 2.19 28.38
CA GLU A 90 -3.50 3.21 29.37
C GLU A 90 -2.33 4.21 29.45
N VAL A 91 -2.64 5.50 29.41
CA VAL A 91 -1.65 6.60 29.38
C VAL A 91 -1.82 7.51 30.59
N ASP A 92 -3.05 7.97 30.85
CA ASP A 92 -3.45 8.77 32.01
C ASP A 92 -2.53 9.95 32.38
N ASN A 93 -2.02 10.67 31.38
CA ASN A 93 -1.11 11.80 31.59
C ASN A 93 -1.78 13.18 31.65
N GLY A 94 -3.12 13.19 31.77
CA GLY A 94 -3.93 14.41 31.81
C GLY A 94 -4.26 15.01 30.44
N VAL A 95 -3.59 14.60 29.36
CA VAL A 95 -3.90 15.00 27.97
C VAL A 95 -4.50 13.84 27.19
N VAL A 96 -3.87 12.67 27.29
CA VAL A 96 -4.34 11.41 26.69
C VAL A 96 -4.65 10.46 27.84
N SER A 97 -5.89 9.95 27.88
CA SER A 97 -6.27 8.92 28.84
C SER A 97 -5.85 7.54 28.35
N GLN A 98 -6.21 7.20 27.11
CA GLN A 98 -6.08 5.85 26.57
C GLN A 98 -5.87 5.89 25.07
N ILE A 99 -5.16 4.89 24.54
CA ILE A 99 -5.02 4.63 23.11
C ILE A 99 -5.61 3.26 22.80
N THR A 100 -6.41 3.18 21.74
CA THR A 100 -7.03 1.93 21.29
C THR A 100 -6.83 1.77 19.79
N ALA A 101 -6.32 0.61 19.40
CA ALA A 101 -6.30 0.16 18.01
C ALA A 101 -7.64 -0.52 17.68
N LEU A 102 -8.26 -0.16 16.56
CA LEU A 102 -9.58 -0.59 16.11
C LEU A 102 -9.53 -1.17 14.70
#